data_AF-A0A7C4UJ60-F1
#
_entry.id   AF-A0A7C4UJ60-F1
#
_cell.length_a   1.000
_cell.length_b   1.000
_cell.length_c   1.000
_cell.angle_alpha   90.00
_cell.angle_beta   90.00
_cell.angle_gamma   90.00
#
_symmetry.space_group_name_H-M   'P 1'
#
loop_
_entity.id
_entity.type
_entity.pdbx_description
1 polymer ?
#
loop_
_entity_poly.entity_id
_entity_poly.type
_entity_poly.pdbx_seq_one_letter_code
_entity_poly.pdbx_strand_id
1 'polypeptide(L)'
;MKTTKRLSIFLFVFALLLSACERNISLNDDGTVGVETIITQQELQETITASIADPLIKELTVTLQSGYIFVSGTRERLNDLTKTDTQSFRLDLGVSNGQLTSTISDAQFDGFTIEQNRLDLWNRTIANRISNIGSISPNSTLKSVTVTPEAVTMVWTTSK
;
A
#
# COMPACT_ATOMS: atom_id res chain seq x y z
N MET A 1 31.76 33.32 3.56
CA MET A 1 30.85 32.34 2.91
C MET A 1 30.94 30.98 3.62
N LYS A 2 30.09 30.72 4.63
CA LYS A 2 30.04 29.42 5.35
C LYS A 2 28.60 29.05 5.78
N THR A 3 27.60 29.41 4.99
CA THR A 3 26.18 29.24 5.36
C THR A 3 25.39 28.33 4.41
N THR A 4 25.96 27.90 3.29
CA THR A 4 25.23 27.12 2.27
C THR A 4 24.99 25.64 2.64
N LYS A 5 25.83 25.03 3.49
CA LYS A 5 25.68 23.60 3.84
C LYS A 5 24.54 23.30 4.82
N ARG A 6 24.12 24.27 5.65
CA ARG A 6 23.03 24.06 6.62
C ARG A 6 21.64 24.19 6.00
N LEU A 7 21.51 24.93 4.90
CA LEU A 7 20.23 25.14 4.22
C LEU A 7 19.78 23.88 3.45
N SER A 8 20.71 23.11 2.88
CA SER A 8 20.39 21.88 2.13
C SER A 8 19.91 20.74 3.03
N ILE A 9 20.38 20.67 4.29
CA ILE A 9 19.93 19.64 5.25
C ILE A 9 18.50 19.91 5.70
N PHE A 10 18.12 21.18 5.86
CA PHE A 10 16.77 21.57 6.27
C PHE A 10 15.72 21.25 5.18
N LEU A 11 16.07 21.38 3.90
CA LEU A 11 15.17 21.07 2.79
C LEU A 11 14.84 19.57 2.69
N PHE A 12 15.81 18.70 3.00
CA PHE A 12 15.63 17.25 2.96
C PHE A 12 14.75 16.74 4.11
N VAL A 13 14.87 17.35 5.28
CA VAL A 13 14.01 17.04 6.44
C VAL A 13 12.58 17.58 6.23
N PHE A 14 12.41 18.71 5.54
CA PHE A 14 11.08 19.26 5.23
C PHE A 14 10.32 18.42 4.19
N ALA A 15 11.02 17.82 3.22
CA ALA A 15 10.39 16.91 2.24
C ALA A 15 9.88 15.61 2.88
N LEU A 16 10.49 15.15 3.98
CA LEU A 16 10.07 13.96 4.72
C LEU A 16 8.85 14.18 5.63
N LEU A 17 8.42 15.43 5.84
CA LEU A 17 7.28 15.76 6.72
C LEU A 17 5.94 15.86 5.96
N LEU A 18 5.94 15.69 4.64
CA LEU A 18 4.73 15.81 3.81
C LEU A 18 4.07 14.48 3.46
N SER A 19 4.53 13.34 3.99
CA SER A 19 3.78 12.07 3.94
C SER A 19 2.66 12.06 4.99
N ALA A 20 1.86 13.13 5.02
CA ALA A 20 0.67 13.21 5.84
C ALA A 20 -0.49 12.65 5.01
N CYS A 21 -0.87 11.42 5.32
CA CYS A 21 -2.10 10.80 4.84
C CYS A 21 -3.26 11.81 5.01
N GLU A 22 -3.79 12.32 3.90
CA GLU A 22 -4.85 13.33 3.92
C GLU A 22 -6.14 12.67 4.42
N ARG A 23 -6.75 13.26 5.46
CA ARG A 23 -7.97 12.77 6.08
C ARG A 23 -9.05 13.83 6.06
N ASN A 24 -10.15 13.55 5.38
CA ASN A 24 -11.33 14.41 5.37
C ASN A 24 -12.39 13.81 6.30
N ILE A 25 -12.87 14.58 7.28
CA ILE A 25 -13.86 14.13 8.27
C ILE A 25 -15.20 14.82 7.98
N SER A 26 -16.27 14.03 7.90
CA SER A 26 -17.64 14.50 7.76
C SER A 26 -18.56 13.88 8.81
N LEU A 27 -19.64 14.58 9.16
CA LEU A 27 -20.70 14.04 10.02
C LEU A 27 -21.86 13.61 9.11
N ASN A 28 -22.34 12.38 9.28
CA ASN A 28 -23.49 11.87 8.53
C ASN A 28 -24.82 12.22 9.24
N ASP A 29 -25.92 12.23 8.49
CA ASP A 29 -27.26 12.56 9.00
C ASP A 29 -27.77 11.57 10.09
N ASP A 30 -27.21 10.36 10.13
CA ASP A 30 -27.50 9.32 11.12
C ASP A 30 -26.67 9.46 12.42
N GLY A 31 -25.84 10.50 12.52
CA GLY A 31 -24.99 10.77 13.69
C GLY A 31 -23.66 10.00 13.71
N THR A 32 -23.36 9.19 12.68
CA THR A 32 -22.04 8.58 12.49
C THR A 32 -21.04 9.57 11.91
N VAL A 33 -19.75 9.31 12.11
CA VAL A 33 -18.67 10.10 11.50
C VAL A 33 -18.15 9.36 10.27
N GLY A 34 -18.27 9.99 9.10
CA GLY A 34 -17.63 9.58 7.87
C GLY A 34 -16.20 10.10 7.85
N VAL A 35 -15.25 9.25 7.48
CA VAL A 35 -13.88 9.69 7.29
C VAL A 35 -13.32 9.13 6.01
N GLU A 36 -12.87 10.02 5.14
CA GLU A 36 -12.12 9.68 3.96
C GLU A 36 -10.64 9.73 4.28
N THR A 37 -9.89 8.77 3.76
CA THR A 37 -8.45 8.68 3.93
C THR A 37 -7.80 8.40 2.58
N ILE A 38 -6.84 9.23 2.21
CA ILE A 38 -6.13 9.16 0.94
C ILE A 38 -4.72 8.64 1.20
N ILE A 39 -4.39 7.53 0.55
CA ILE A 39 -3.06 6.91 0.61
C ILE A 39 -2.36 7.12 -0.73
N THR A 40 -1.19 7.73 -0.67
CA THR A 40 -0.36 8.01 -1.84
C THR A 40 0.31 6.75 -2.39
N GLN A 41 0.78 6.82 -3.64
CA GLN A 41 1.60 5.73 -4.22
C GLN A 41 2.86 5.44 -3.40
N GLN A 42 3.50 6.47 -2.83
CA GLN A 42 4.70 6.29 -2.02
C GLN A 42 4.39 5.51 -0.72
N GLU A 43 3.33 5.87 -0.02
CA GLU A 43 2.92 5.14 1.19
C GLU A 43 2.54 3.69 0.86
N LEU A 44 1.89 3.46 -0.28
CA LEU A 44 1.60 2.09 -0.77
C LEU A 44 2.86 1.33 -1.14
N GLN A 45 3.84 1.98 -1.77
CA GLN A 45 5.15 1.40 -2.08
C GLN A 45 5.81 0.87 -0.81
N GLU A 46 5.93 1.70 0.22
CA GLU A 46 6.53 1.34 1.49
C GLU A 46 5.74 0.23 2.19
N THR A 47 4.42 0.35 2.20
CA THR A 47 3.51 -0.60 2.86
C THR A 47 3.52 -1.97 2.20
N ILE A 48 3.43 -2.05 0.87
CA ILE A 48 3.43 -3.32 0.12
C ILE A 48 4.81 -3.99 0.24
N THR A 49 5.90 -3.22 0.14
CA THR A 49 7.26 -3.73 0.34
C THR A 49 7.41 -4.36 1.73
N ALA A 50 6.96 -3.66 2.77
CA ALA A 50 6.99 -4.17 4.14
C ALA A 50 6.00 -5.32 4.39
N SER A 51 4.96 -5.47 3.56
CA SER A 51 3.97 -6.55 3.67
C SER A 51 4.48 -7.86 3.09
N ILE A 52 5.23 -7.80 2.00
CA ILE A 52 5.81 -8.98 1.37
C ILE A 52 6.98 -9.52 2.20
N ALA A 53 7.87 -8.62 2.67
CA ALA A 53 8.98 -8.93 3.57
C ALA A 53 9.83 -10.16 3.16
N ASP A 54 9.99 -10.39 1.86
CA ASP A 54 10.82 -11.47 1.32
C ASP A 54 12.27 -10.97 1.18
N PRO A 55 13.25 -11.58 1.87
CA PRO A 55 14.64 -11.12 1.85
C PRO A 55 15.32 -11.29 0.48
N LEU A 56 14.75 -12.10 -0.41
CA LEU A 56 15.27 -12.25 -1.76
C LEU A 56 14.87 -11.09 -2.67
N ILE A 57 13.77 -10.39 -2.36
CA ILE A 57 13.34 -9.23 -3.15
C ILE A 57 14.34 -8.09 -2.97
N LYS A 58 14.82 -7.55 -4.09
CA LYS A 58 15.78 -6.44 -4.14
C LYS A 58 15.10 -5.11 -4.32
N GLU A 59 14.11 -5.10 -5.19
CA GLU A 59 13.31 -3.92 -5.47
C GLU A 59 11.89 -4.34 -5.77
N LEU A 60 10.95 -3.49 -5.38
CA LEU A 60 9.57 -3.51 -5.84
C LEU A 60 9.23 -2.11 -6.29
N THR A 61 8.39 -2.04 -7.30
CA THR A 61 7.78 -0.84 -7.83
C THR A 61 6.29 -1.06 -7.79
N VAL A 62 5.60 -0.18 -7.07
CA VAL A 62 4.15 -0.11 -6.97
C VAL A 62 3.68 1.00 -7.90
N THR A 63 2.81 0.66 -8.83
CA THR A 63 2.20 1.62 -9.76
C THR A 63 0.69 1.55 -9.63
N LEU A 64 0.09 2.71 -9.39
CA LEU A 64 -1.36 2.84 -9.34
C LEU A 64 -1.96 2.86 -10.73
N GLN A 65 -3.02 2.07 -10.93
CA GLN A 65 -3.80 2.02 -12.16
C GLN A 65 -5.27 2.27 -11.81
N SER A 66 -6.08 2.62 -12.81
CA SER A 66 -7.51 2.76 -12.57
C SER A 66 -8.12 1.40 -12.19
N GLY A 67 -8.56 1.28 -10.94
CA GLY A 67 -9.21 0.09 -10.39
C GLY A 67 -8.28 -0.99 -9.82
N TYR A 68 -6.96 -0.90 -10.00
CA TYR A 68 -6.02 -1.90 -9.46
C TYR A 68 -4.63 -1.33 -9.22
N ILE A 69 -3.79 -2.09 -8.51
CA ILE A 69 -2.40 -1.77 -8.25
C ILE A 69 -1.54 -2.78 -9.01
N PHE A 70 -0.62 -2.31 -9.83
CA PHE A 70 0.39 -3.17 -10.45
C PHE A 70 1.66 -3.16 -9.61
N VAL A 71 2.17 -4.34 -9.29
CA VAL A 71 3.43 -4.49 -8.55
C VAL A 71 4.40 -5.27 -9.41
N SER A 72 5.61 -4.75 -9.57
CA SER A 72 6.69 -5.42 -10.30
C SER A 72 8.02 -5.20 -9.60
N GLY A 73 9.00 -6.06 -9.83
CA GLY A 73 10.32 -5.89 -9.24
C GLY A 73 11.26 -7.02 -9.59
N THR A 74 12.38 -7.07 -8.85
CA THR A 74 13.39 -8.11 -9.01
C THR A 74 13.66 -8.79 -7.68
N ARG A 75 13.91 -10.10 -7.74
CA ARG A 75 14.33 -10.90 -6.58
C ARG A 75 15.50 -11.80 -6.93
N GLU A 76 16.35 -12.08 -5.97
CA GLU A 76 17.37 -13.11 -6.10
C GLU A 76 16.74 -14.50 -6.26
N ARG A 77 17.34 -15.29 -7.15
CA ARG A 77 16.97 -16.68 -7.32
C ARG A 77 17.50 -17.49 -6.13
N LEU A 78 16.62 -18.24 -5.48
CA LEU A 78 16.91 -18.98 -4.25
C LEU A 78 18.15 -19.90 -4.36
N ASN A 79 18.35 -20.52 -5.53
CA ASN A 79 19.42 -21.49 -5.76
C ASN A 79 20.65 -20.91 -6.47
N ASP A 80 20.62 -19.62 -6.83
CA ASP A 80 21.69 -18.98 -7.59
C ASP A 80 21.67 -17.46 -7.34
N LEU A 81 22.41 -17.01 -6.33
CA LEU A 81 22.48 -15.59 -5.94
C LEU A 81 23.10 -14.68 -7.02
N THR A 82 23.66 -15.25 -8.10
CA THR A 82 24.15 -14.47 -9.24
C THR A 82 23.05 -14.14 -10.25
N LYS A 83 21.85 -14.70 -10.07
CA LYS A 83 20.70 -14.51 -10.95
C LYS A 83 19.56 -13.83 -10.22
N THR A 84 18.80 -13.05 -10.99
CA THR A 84 17.56 -12.44 -10.55
C THR A 84 16.38 -12.98 -11.36
N ASP A 85 15.25 -13.09 -10.69
CA ASP A 85 13.95 -13.34 -11.31
C ASP A 85 13.18 -12.02 -11.36
N THR A 86 12.49 -11.78 -12.47
CA THR A 86 11.49 -10.71 -12.56
C THR A 86 10.23 -11.16 -11.84
N GLN A 87 9.77 -10.37 -10.89
CA GLN A 87 8.51 -10.56 -10.20
C GLN A 87 7.47 -9.57 -10.72
N SER A 88 6.24 -10.03 -10.92
CA SER A 88 5.10 -9.13 -11.11
C SER A 88 3.80 -9.75 -10.61
N PHE A 89 2.84 -8.89 -10.26
CA PHE A 89 1.46 -9.29 -9.98
C PHE A 89 0.50 -8.10 -10.05
N ARG A 90 -0.77 -8.40 -10.29
CA ARG A 90 -1.89 -7.46 -10.11
C ARG A 90 -2.44 -7.60 -8.70
N LEU A 91 -2.74 -6.47 -8.06
CA LEU A 91 -3.32 -6.39 -6.74
C LEU A 91 -4.64 -5.61 -6.82
N ASP A 92 -5.74 -6.27 -6.49
CA ASP A 92 -7.06 -5.66 -6.37
C ASP A 92 -7.41 -5.45 -4.89
N LEU A 93 -7.93 -4.27 -4.57
CA LEU A 93 -8.45 -3.95 -3.23
C LEU A 93 -9.97 -4.00 -3.25
N GLY A 94 -10.55 -4.49 -2.16
CA GLY A 94 -12.00 -4.60 -2.02
C GLY A 94 -12.46 -4.40 -0.59
N VAL A 95 -13.78 -4.42 -0.39
CA VAL A 95 -14.39 -4.37 0.94
C VAL A 95 -15.25 -5.61 1.11
N SER A 96 -15.05 -6.33 2.21
CA SER A 96 -15.89 -7.46 2.62
C SER A 96 -16.12 -7.41 4.11
N ASN A 97 -17.38 -7.53 4.55
CA ASN A 97 -17.77 -7.47 5.96
C ASN A 97 -17.21 -6.25 6.72
N GLY A 98 -17.13 -5.10 6.04
CA GLY A 98 -16.62 -3.88 6.64
C GLY A 98 -15.10 -3.81 6.81
N GLN A 99 -14.36 -4.75 6.22
CA GLN A 99 -12.90 -4.83 6.28
C GLN A 99 -12.30 -4.74 4.89
N LEU A 100 -11.07 -4.21 4.82
CA LEU A 100 -10.29 -4.20 3.58
C LEU A 100 -9.91 -5.64 3.20
N THR A 101 -10.11 -5.99 1.94
CA THR A 101 -9.60 -7.23 1.34
C THR A 101 -8.58 -6.90 0.28
N SER A 102 -7.62 -7.80 0.09
CA SER A 102 -6.61 -7.75 -0.97
C SER A 102 -6.68 -9.06 -1.75
N THR A 103 -6.56 -8.97 -3.07
CA THR A 103 -6.52 -10.14 -3.96
C THR A 103 -5.42 -9.94 -4.99
N ILE A 104 -4.39 -10.75 -4.87
CA ILE A 104 -3.31 -10.87 -5.84
C ILE A 104 -3.72 -11.83 -6.97
N SER A 105 -3.55 -11.38 -8.21
CA SER A 105 -3.74 -12.17 -9.44
C SER A 105 -2.53 -12.04 -10.36
N ASP A 106 -2.44 -12.96 -11.33
CA ASP A 106 -1.38 -12.99 -12.35
C ASP A 106 0.05 -12.92 -11.79
N ALA A 107 0.26 -13.52 -10.62
CA ALA A 107 1.50 -13.43 -9.89
C ALA A 107 2.56 -14.39 -10.42
N GLN A 108 3.72 -13.85 -10.82
CA GLN A 108 4.75 -14.60 -11.54
C GLN A 108 6.17 -14.28 -11.07
N PHE A 109 7.05 -15.28 -11.18
CA PHE A 109 8.51 -15.16 -11.17
C PHE A 109 9.05 -15.66 -12.52
N ASP A 110 9.62 -14.79 -13.35
CA ASP A 110 10.11 -15.12 -14.71
C ASP A 110 9.08 -15.91 -15.55
N GLY A 111 7.80 -15.55 -15.44
CA GLY A 111 6.71 -16.22 -16.15
C GLY A 111 6.15 -17.47 -15.45
N PHE A 112 6.76 -17.94 -14.36
CA PHE A 112 6.25 -19.05 -13.56
C PHE A 112 5.33 -18.56 -12.47
N THR A 113 4.15 -19.16 -12.35
CA THR A 113 3.15 -18.80 -11.34
C THR A 113 3.69 -18.99 -9.92
N ILE A 114 3.43 -18.01 -9.05
CA ILE A 114 3.78 -18.06 -7.62
C ILE A 114 2.79 -18.99 -6.88
N GLU A 115 3.27 -19.70 -5.87
CA GLU A 115 2.44 -20.65 -5.13
C GLU A 115 1.33 -19.97 -4.31
N GLN A 116 0.13 -20.55 -4.32
CA GLN A 116 -1.07 -19.94 -3.72
C GLN A 116 -0.93 -19.62 -2.23
N ASN A 117 -0.28 -20.50 -1.46
CA ASN A 117 -0.04 -20.29 -0.03
C ASN A 117 0.78 -19.02 0.26
N ARG A 118 1.72 -18.67 -0.63
CA ARG A 118 2.48 -17.41 -0.53
C ARG A 118 1.58 -16.22 -0.82
N LEU A 119 0.76 -16.33 -1.87
CA LEU A 119 -0.19 -15.28 -2.25
C LEU A 119 -1.23 -15.03 -1.13
N ASP A 120 -1.72 -16.08 -0.48
CA ASP A 120 -2.67 -15.95 0.64
C ASP A 120 -2.06 -15.19 1.83
N LEU A 121 -0.80 -15.47 2.15
CA LEU A 121 -0.07 -14.74 3.19
C LEU A 121 0.11 -13.26 2.82
N TRP A 122 0.50 -12.99 1.58
CA TRP A 122 0.68 -11.61 1.09
C TRP A 122 -0.64 -10.86 1.06
N ASN A 123 -1.71 -11.44 0.52
CA ASN A 123 -3.06 -10.87 0.52
C ASN A 123 -3.47 -10.42 1.93
N ARG A 124 -3.37 -11.33 2.91
CA ARG A 124 -3.70 -11.02 4.31
C ARG A 124 -2.83 -9.91 4.87
N THR A 125 -1.51 -9.98 4.65
CA THR A 125 -0.57 -9.04 5.26
C THR A 125 -0.69 -7.64 4.65
N ILE A 126 -0.89 -7.56 3.33
CA ILE A 126 -1.15 -6.31 2.59
C ILE A 126 -2.45 -5.68 3.05
N ALA A 127 -3.55 -6.43 3.07
CA ALA A 127 -4.85 -5.92 3.53
C ALA A 127 -4.76 -5.36 4.95
N ASN A 128 -4.15 -6.11 5.87
CA ASN A 128 -3.99 -5.67 7.26
C ASN A 128 -3.16 -4.38 7.36
N ARG A 129 -2.03 -4.29 6.66
CA ARG A 129 -1.14 -3.13 6.76
C ARG A 129 -1.74 -1.89 6.09
N ILE A 130 -2.36 -2.01 4.92
CA ILE A 130 -3.07 -0.90 4.27
C ILE A 130 -4.25 -0.44 5.14
N SER A 131 -5.01 -1.38 5.71
CA SER A 131 -6.09 -1.06 6.65
C SER A 131 -5.56 -0.31 7.87
N ASN A 132 -4.40 -0.67 8.41
CA ASN A 132 -3.84 -0.03 9.59
C ASN A 132 -3.39 1.42 9.34
N ILE A 133 -2.82 1.72 8.18
CA ILE A 133 -2.43 3.10 7.85
C ILE A 133 -3.64 3.97 7.49
N GLY A 134 -4.68 3.35 6.91
CA GLY A 134 -5.89 4.03 6.48
C GLY A 134 -6.96 4.21 7.56
N SER A 135 -7.02 3.31 8.54
CA SER A 135 -8.04 3.33 9.57
C SER A 135 -7.81 4.45 10.60
N ILE A 136 -8.91 4.97 11.13
CA ILE A 136 -8.90 6.03 12.17
C ILE A 136 -9.06 5.44 13.56
N SER A 137 -9.74 4.31 13.70
CA SER A 137 -9.97 3.67 15.00
C SER A 137 -10.14 2.16 14.86
N PRO A 138 -9.82 1.38 15.92
CA PRO A 138 -10.03 -0.07 15.94
C PRO A 138 -11.49 -0.50 15.69
N ASN A 139 -12.46 0.41 15.90
CA ASN A 139 -13.89 0.15 15.77
C ASN A 139 -14.49 0.77 14.50
N SER A 140 -13.66 1.24 13.56
CA SER A 140 -14.13 1.78 12.29
C SER A 140 -14.52 0.66 11.32
N THR A 141 -15.56 0.92 10.53
CA THR A 141 -16.02 0.02 9.45
C THR A 141 -15.69 0.64 8.12
N LEU A 142 -14.95 -0.08 7.26
CA LEU A 142 -14.68 0.34 5.90
C LEU A 142 -15.94 0.21 5.04
N LYS A 143 -16.30 1.25 4.30
CA LYS A 143 -17.45 1.29 3.40
C LYS A 143 -17.06 1.13 1.94
N SER A 144 -15.97 1.77 1.54
CA SER A 144 -15.47 1.68 0.18
C SER A 144 -13.97 1.86 0.13
N VAL A 145 -13.36 1.25 -0.90
CA VAL A 145 -12.00 1.51 -1.33
C VAL A 145 -12.02 1.75 -2.83
N THR A 146 -11.32 2.79 -3.28
CA THR A 146 -11.20 3.16 -4.68
C THR A 146 -9.73 3.34 -5.01
N VAL A 147 -9.30 2.74 -6.12
CA VAL A 147 -7.93 2.87 -6.64
C VAL A 147 -7.97 3.73 -7.90
N THR A 148 -7.30 4.87 -7.89
CA THR A 148 -7.10 5.73 -9.06
C THR A 148 -5.61 5.82 -9.39
N PRO A 149 -5.21 6.31 -10.57
CA PRO A 149 -3.79 6.52 -10.90
C PRO A 149 -3.03 7.44 -9.92
N GLU A 150 -3.73 8.27 -9.16
CA GLU A 150 -3.15 9.23 -8.23
C GLU A 150 -3.02 8.68 -6.81
N ALA A 151 -4.05 7.97 -6.32
CA ALA A 151 -4.10 7.52 -4.93
C ALA A 151 -5.07 6.34 -4.71
N VAL A 152 -4.99 5.76 -3.50
CA VAL A 152 -6.04 4.90 -2.97
C VAL A 152 -6.86 5.69 -1.96
N THR A 153 -8.16 5.77 -2.19
CA THR A 153 -9.11 6.45 -1.30
C THR A 153 -9.94 5.42 -0.55
N MET A 154 -10.00 5.55 0.77
CA MET A 154 -10.83 4.70 1.63
C MET A 154 -11.82 5.54 2.43
N VAL A 155 -13.07 5.09 2.50
CA VAL A 155 -14.12 5.75 3.26
C VAL A 155 -14.55 4.86 4.41
N TRP A 156 -14.44 5.39 5.62
CA TRP A 156 -14.73 4.73 6.88
C TRP A 156 -15.94 5.35 7.55
N THR A 157 -16.65 4.55 8.34
CA THR A 157 -17.63 5.05 9.31
C THR A 157 -17.25 4.61 10.71
N THR A 158 -17.38 5.49 11.68
CA THR A 158 -17.28 5.15 13.11
C THR A 158 -18.54 5.58 13.84
N SER A 159 -19.01 4.73 14.75
CA SER A 159 -19.99 5.11 15.76
C SER A 159 -19.30 5.91 16.88
N LYS A 160 -20.07 6.80 17.53
CA LYS A 160 -19.65 7.49 18.76
C LYS A 160 -19.52 6.52 19.93
#